data_AF-A0A0F8XMA6-F1
#
_entry.id   AF-A0A0F8XMA6-F1
#
_cell.length_a   1.000
_cell.length_b   1.000
_cell.length_c   1.000
_cell.angle_alpha   90.00
_cell.angle_beta   90.00
_cell.angle_gamma   90.00
#
_symmetry.space_group_name_H-M   'P 1'
#
loop_
_entity.id
_entity.type
_entity.pdbx_description
1 polymer ?
#
loop_
_entity_poly.entity_id
_entity_poly.type
_entity_poly.pdbx_seq_one_letter_code
_entity_poly.pdbx_strand_id
1 'polypeptide(L)'
;MFRINKYITLDLQNGKTVILLGGIKFLLCKGVFVNINSNIVKQGHNTIDEIIDDESKLAFVPLDPEEEFWVHCSNLQAWEENNYDSTMLHSNIAFPLLEELVGLGDPLAKRVFKDEVVRRLFMDYTPTIVYLLKHEYLSLFTDEELELIMLEVKKKNYICDKGVLDMLFINDDFDEDPPIDRLNLRTMIFFIEHPHLNLFELLIKYADSYFSRYHHWIIKFLDHLYKSCPELFEDKINLFLKKGYSLLPPRRIGKKESGMNLFDFSKMNKFTIVLYTRYLRDMKFN
;
A
#
# COMPACT_ATOMS: atom_id res chain seq x y z
N MET A 1 -19.90 17.12 24.05
CA MET A 1 -20.43 16.72 22.73
C MET A 1 -20.51 17.90 21.78
N PHE A 2 -19.94 17.76 20.59
CA PHE A 2 -19.94 18.72 19.47
C PHE A 2 -20.34 17.97 18.20
N ARG A 3 -21.35 18.44 17.47
CA ARG A 3 -21.85 17.76 16.26
C ARG A 3 -21.35 18.50 15.03
N ILE A 4 -20.62 17.78 14.17
CA ILE A 4 -20.14 18.32 12.89
C ILE A 4 -21.25 18.25 11.86
N ASN A 5 -21.82 17.06 11.65
CA ASN A 5 -22.92 16.87 10.70
C ASN A 5 -23.86 15.75 11.15
N LYS A 6 -24.68 15.22 10.24
CA LYS A 6 -25.64 14.15 10.56
C LYS A 6 -24.97 12.82 10.95
N TYR A 7 -23.74 12.59 10.50
CA TYR A 7 -22.99 11.34 10.72
C TYR A 7 -21.90 11.50 11.79
N ILE A 8 -21.23 12.65 11.85
CA ILE A 8 -20.04 12.86 12.67
C ILE A 8 -20.36 13.67 13.92
N THR A 9 -19.98 13.15 15.08
CA THR A 9 -20.08 13.83 16.38
C THR A 9 -18.82 13.57 17.18
N LEU A 10 -18.29 14.58 17.88
CA LEU A 10 -17.17 14.43 18.81
C LEU A 10 -17.69 14.56 20.25
N ASP A 11 -17.10 13.80 21.16
CA ASP A 11 -17.40 13.91 22.58
C ASP A 11 -16.15 13.82 23.45
N LEU A 12 -16.08 14.65 24.50
CA LEU A 12 -14.98 14.64 25.45
C LEU A 12 -15.36 13.74 26.62
N GLN A 13 -14.81 12.52 26.66
CA GLN A 13 -15.11 11.52 27.68
C GLN A 13 -13.83 11.17 28.46
N ASN A 14 -13.84 11.35 29.78
CA ASN A 14 -12.71 11.03 30.66
C ASN A 14 -11.38 11.68 30.22
N GLY A 15 -11.43 12.95 29.76
CA GLY A 15 -10.26 13.67 29.27
C GLY A 15 -9.72 13.17 27.92
N LYS A 16 -10.54 12.45 27.13
CA LYS A 16 -10.19 12.01 25.78
C LYS A 16 -11.27 12.37 24.78
N THR A 17 -10.84 12.86 23.62
CA THR A 17 -11.72 13.11 22.48
C THR A 17 -12.11 11.79 21.82
N VAL A 18 -13.41 11.54 21.71
CA VAL A 18 -14.00 10.36 21.05
C VAL A 18 -14.76 10.84 19.83
N ILE A 19 -14.41 10.32 18.66
CA ILE A 19 -15.17 10.55 17.43
C ILE A 19 -16.26 9.47 17.35
N LEU A 20 -17.48 9.88 17.01
CA LEU A 20 -18.65 9.03 16.80
C LEU A 20 -19.09 9.17 15.34
N LEU A 21 -19.24 8.04 14.64
CA LEU A 21 -19.78 7.96 13.30
C LEU A 21 -21.10 7.18 13.32
N GLY A 22 -22.20 7.82 12.92
CA GLY A 22 -23.53 7.22 12.99
C GLY A 22 -23.96 6.84 14.42
N GLY A 23 -23.34 7.45 15.44
CA GLY A 23 -23.54 7.12 16.86
C GLY A 23 -22.67 5.97 17.37
N ILE A 24 -21.83 5.36 16.54
CA ILE A 24 -20.89 4.30 16.91
C ILE A 24 -19.51 4.93 17.18
N LYS A 25 -18.82 4.46 18.23
CA LYS A 25 -17.46 4.92 18.54
C LYS A 25 -16.51 4.57 17.41
N PHE A 26 -15.88 5.60 16.85
CA PHE A 26 -14.88 5.55 15.80
C PHE A 26 -13.57 6.08 16.40
N LEU A 27 -12.67 5.20 16.83
CA LEU A 27 -11.44 5.60 17.52
C LEU A 27 -10.29 5.69 16.53
N LEU A 28 -9.95 6.88 16.06
CA LEU A 28 -8.68 7.18 15.40
C LEU A 28 -8.25 8.62 15.69
N CYS A 29 -7.52 8.81 16.80
CA CYS A 29 -6.54 9.89 16.91
C CYS A 29 -5.46 9.53 17.94
N LYS A 30 -4.20 9.53 17.53
CA LYS A 30 -3.04 9.32 18.42
C LYS A 30 -2.46 10.65 18.96
N GLY A 31 -2.96 11.81 18.49
CA GLY A 31 -2.61 13.15 18.96
C GLY A 31 -2.90 14.24 17.91
N VAL A 32 -2.89 15.51 18.33
CA VAL A 32 -2.98 16.69 17.45
C VAL A 32 -1.59 17.16 17.04
N PHE A 33 -1.35 17.31 15.74
CA PHE A 33 -0.16 18.02 15.24
C PHE A 33 -0.53 19.49 15.01
N VAL A 34 -0.13 20.38 15.93
CA VAL A 34 -0.59 21.79 15.94
C VAL A 34 0.29 22.72 15.09
N ASN A 35 1.44 22.27 14.57
CA ASN A 35 2.41 23.20 13.99
C ASN A 35 2.87 22.81 12.58
N ILE A 36 1.97 22.93 11.60
CA ILE A 36 2.40 23.14 10.21
C ILE A 36 2.74 24.63 10.11
N ASN A 37 3.97 24.99 10.44
CA ASN A 37 4.48 26.35 10.27
C ASN A 37 4.10 26.81 8.84
N SER A 38 3.41 27.94 8.70
CA SER A 38 2.79 28.38 7.43
C SER A 38 3.79 28.59 6.27
N ASN A 39 5.09 28.52 6.57
CA ASN A 39 6.17 28.48 5.59
C ASN A 39 6.49 27.08 5.01
N ILE A 40 6.01 25.98 5.61
CA ILE A 40 6.19 24.59 5.11
C ILE A 40 5.30 24.35 3.89
N VAL A 41 4.09 24.92 3.87
CA VAL A 41 3.17 24.87 2.72
C VAL A 41 3.78 25.55 1.48
N LYS A 42 4.81 26.40 1.65
CA LYS A 42 5.55 27.02 0.53
C LYS A 42 6.66 26.14 -0.05
N GLN A 43 6.93 24.95 0.49
CA GLN A 43 8.05 24.08 0.07
C GLN A 43 7.68 23.02 -0.98
N GLY A 44 6.59 23.19 -1.73
CA GLY A 44 6.26 22.30 -2.85
C GLY A 44 5.73 20.93 -2.45
N HIS A 45 5.26 20.78 -1.20
CA HIS A 45 4.55 19.58 -0.74
C HIS A 45 3.10 19.61 -1.21
N ASN A 46 2.61 18.48 -1.71
CA ASN A 46 1.25 18.40 -2.27
C ASN A 46 0.21 17.92 -1.25
N THR A 47 0.63 17.35 -0.10
CA THR A 47 -0.27 16.76 0.92
C THR A 47 0.29 16.91 2.33
N ILE A 48 -0.58 16.80 3.34
CA ILE A 48 -0.18 16.75 4.76
C ILE A 48 0.69 15.52 5.08
N ASP A 49 0.50 14.41 4.35
CA ASP A 49 1.27 13.17 4.56
C ASP A 49 2.77 13.39 4.34
N GLU A 50 3.14 14.09 3.26
CA GLU A 50 4.54 14.43 2.97
C GLU A 50 5.18 15.30 4.06
N ILE A 51 4.39 16.05 4.82
CA ILE A 51 4.84 16.92 5.91
C ILE A 51 5.00 16.13 7.21
N ILE A 52 4.04 15.25 7.51
CA ILE A 52 3.99 14.53 8.79
C ILE A 52 5.01 13.39 8.84
N ASP A 53 5.27 12.71 7.72
CA ASP A 53 6.27 11.63 7.64
C ASP A 53 7.72 12.15 7.81
N ASP A 54 7.93 13.47 7.76
CA ASP A 54 9.17 14.11 8.18
C ASP A 54 9.06 14.56 9.66
N GLU A 55 9.08 13.58 10.57
CA GLU A 55 8.95 13.79 12.03
C GLU A 55 9.90 14.86 12.59
N SER A 56 11.03 15.10 11.92
CA SER A 56 12.01 16.13 12.29
C SER A 56 11.47 17.56 12.26
N LYS A 57 10.32 17.77 11.59
CA LYS A 57 9.66 19.07 11.42
C LYS A 57 8.49 19.30 12.38
N LEU A 58 8.09 18.30 13.16
CA LEU A 58 6.90 18.39 14.02
C LEU A 58 7.28 18.76 15.46
N ALA A 59 6.69 19.84 15.97
CA ALA A 59 6.75 20.18 17.38
C ALA A 59 5.50 19.63 18.09
N PHE A 60 5.70 18.71 19.04
CA PHE A 60 4.63 18.29 19.95
C PHE A 60 4.38 19.41 20.96
N VAL A 61 3.18 19.99 20.92
CA VAL A 61 2.73 20.95 21.93
C VAL A 61 1.77 20.20 22.84
N PRO A 62 2.11 19.98 24.12
CA PRO A 62 1.17 19.40 25.06
C PRO A 62 0.03 20.40 25.26
N LEU A 63 -1.17 20.01 24.83
CA LEU A 63 -2.43 20.71 25.08
C LEU A 63 -3.15 20.05 26.26
N ASP A 64 -3.96 20.81 26.98
CA ASP A 64 -4.90 20.18 27.90
C ASP A 64 -6.03 19.47 27.13
N PRO A 65 -6.78 18.54 27.77
CA PRO A 65 -7.81 17.78 27.08
C PRO A 65 -8.93 18.61 26.44
N GLU A 66 -9.24 19.79 26.97
CA GLU A 66 -10.30 20.65 26.44
C GLU A 66 -9.80 21.41 25.20
N GLU A 67 -8.58 21.94 25.25
CA GLU A 67 -7.91 22.56 24.10
C GLU A 67 -7.74 21.57 22.95
N GLU A 68 -7.27 20.35 23.25
CA GLU A 68 -7.13 19.28 22.25
C GLU A 68 -8.48 18.95 21.60
N PHE A 69 -9.54 18.83 22.42
CA PHE A 69 -10.89 18.60 21.93
C PHE A 69 -11.36 19.71 20.97
N TRP A 70 -11.12 20.97 21.30
CA TRP A 70 -11.47 22.10 20.44
C TRP A 70 -10.70 22.10 19.11
N VAL A 71 -9.42 21.74 19.14
CA VAL A 71 -8.63 21.62 17.90
C VAL A 71 -9.17 20.50 17.02
N HIS A 72 -9.46 19.32 17.58
CA HIS A 72 -10.06 18.21 16.82
C HIS A 72 -11.41 18.60 16.23
N CYS A 73 -12.28 19.25 17.00
CA CYS A 73 -13.57 19.74 16.52
C CYS A 73 -13.38 20.71 15.36
N SER A 74 -12.44 21.65 15.47
CA SER A 74 -12.21 22.67 14.44
C SER A 74 -11.64 22.06 13.16
N ASN A 75 -10.70 21.11 13.27
CA ASN A 75 -10.13 20.42 12.11
C ASN A 75 -11.19 19.59 11.36
N LEU A 76 -12.01 18.82 12.07
CA LEU A 76 -13.07 18.03 11.44
C LEU A 76 -14.21 18.90 10.91
N GLN A 77 -14.53 20.02 11.57
CA GLN A 77 -15.50 20.99 11.06
C GLN A 77 -15.01 21.60 9.75
N ALA A 78 -13.77 22.07 9.70
CA ALA A 78 -13.19 22.65 8.50
C ALA A 78 -13.10 21.62 7.36
N TRP A 79 -12.74 20.37 7.67
CA TRP A 79 -12.74 19.27 6.70
C TRP A 79 -14.13 19.01 6.10
N GLU A 80 -15.19 19.02 6.92
CA GLU A 80 -16.57 18.83 6.47
C GLU A 80 -17.06 20.00 5.61
N GLU A 81 -16.81 21.24 6.05
CA GLU A 81 -17.20 22.47 5.34
C GLU A 81 -16.51 22.58 3.97
N ASN A 82 -15.34 21.96 3.81
CA ASN A 82 -14.61 21.86 2.54
C ASN A 82 -14.95 20.59 1.76
N ASN A 83 -16.14 20.04 1.97
CA ASN A 83 -16.65 18.86 1.24
C ASN A 83 -15.72 17.64 1.35
N TYR A 84 -15.17 17.40 2.54
CA TYR A 84 -14.26 16.30 2.83
C TYR A 84 -12.92 16.36 2.08
N ASP A 85 -12.37 17.56 1.87
CA ASP A 85 -11.05 17.74 1.26
C ASP A 85 -9.96 16.99 2.04
N SER A 86 -9.52 15.86 1.47
CA SER A 86 -8.51 14.94 1.99
C SER A 86 -7.12 15.57 2.16
N THR A 87 -6.88 16.78 1.64
CA THR A 87 -5.64 17.52 1.86
C THR A 87 -5.61 18.21 3.22
N MET A 88 -6.76 18.32 3.90
CA MET A 88 -6.89 18.97 5.22
C MET A 88 -6.64 18.02 6.40
N LEU A 89 -6.67 16.71 6.17
CA LEU A 89 -6.41 15.68 7.17
C LEU A 89 -5.32 14.73 6.66
N HIS A 90 -4.54 14.16 7.57
CA HIS A 90 -3.60 13.09 7.22
C HIS A 90 -4.36 11.84 6.71
N SER A 91 -3.78 11.09 5.78
CA SER A 91 -4.41 9.94 5.11
C SER A 91 -4.88 8.86 6.08
N ASN A 92 -4.16 8.65 7.18
CA ASN A 92 -4.55 7.71 8.24
C ASN A 92 -5.82 8.10 9.03
N ILE A 93 -6.33 9.33 8.83
CA ILE A 93 -7.60 9.81 9.39
C ILE A 93 -8.61 10.03 8.27
N ALA A 94 -8.21 10.71 7.19
CA ALA A 94 -9.09 11.05 6.07
C ALA A 94 -9.72 9.81 5.43
N PHE A 95 -8.92 8.80 5.08
CA PHE A 95 -9.42 7.61 4.40
C PHE A 95 -10.33 6.77 5.30
N PRO A 96 -9.97 6.43 6.56
CA PRO A 96 -10.87 5.70 7.44
C PRO A 96 -12.19 6.45 7.72
N LEU A 97 -12.16 7.79 7.88
CA LEU A 97 -13.39 8.58 8.03
C LEU A 97 -14.27 8.49 6.78
N LEU A 98 -13.68 8.68 5.59
CA LEU A 98 -14.41 8.58 4.33
C LEU A 98 -15.02 7.19 4.14
N GLU A 99 -14.25 6.13 4.40
CA GLU A 99 -14.71 4.74 4.30
C GLU A 99 -15.95 4.47 5.17
N GLU A 100 -15.91 4.88 6.43
CA GLU A 100 -17.05 4.73 7.34
C GLU A 100 -18.26 5.58 6.92
N LEU A 101 -18.04 6.82 6.46
CA LEU A 101 -19.13 7.66 5.95
C LEU A 101 -19.78 7.04 4.70
N VAL A 102 -19.01 6.36 3.85
CA VAL A 102 -19.55 5.57 2.74
C VAL A 102 -20.39 4.41 3.26
N GLY A 103 -19.93 3.70 4.30
CA GLY A 103 -20.69 2.65 4.98
C GLY A 103 -22.01 3.15 5.56
N LEU A 104 -22.04 4.39 6.06
CA LEU A 104 -23.23 5.08 6.57
C LEU A 104 -24.13 5.68 5.45
N GLY A 105 -23.74 5.51 4.19
CA GLY A 105 -24.52 5.94 3.03
C GLY A 105 -24.44 7.44 2.73
N ASP A 106 -23.36 8.14 3.11
CA ASP A 106 -23.13 9.52 2.69
C ASP A 106 -22.76 9.57 1.19
N PRO A 107 -23.62 10.16 0.33
CA PRO A 107 -23.35 10.21 -1.11
C PRO A 107 -22.18 11.13 -1.48
N LEU A 108 -21.92 12.17 -0.69
CA LEU A 108 -20.77 13.05 -0.91
C LEU A 108 -19.48 12.31 -0.58
N ALA A 109 -19.43 11.62 0.58
CA ALA A 109 -18.27 10.82 0.95
C ALA A 109 -17.99 9.72 -0.07
N LYS A 110 -19.02 9.07 -0.63
CA LYS A 110 -18.85 8.04 -1.67
C LYS A 110 -18.15 8.56 -2.91
N ARG A 111 -18.53 9.76 -3.37
CA ARG A 111 -17.88 10.40 -4.51
C ARG A 111 -16.44 10.79 -4.15
N VAL A 112 -16.26 11.53 -3.05
CA VAL A 112 -14.95 12.05 -2.64
C VAL A 112 -13.95 10.93 -2.36
N PHE A 113 -14.36 9.85 -1.70
CA PHE A 113 -13.50 8.72 -1.41
C PHE A 113 -12.93 8.08 -2.68
N LYS A 114 -13.78 7.86 -3.69
CA LYS A 114 -13.34 7.27 -4.95
C LYS A 114 -12.40 8.20 -5.71
N ASP A 115 -12.76 9.49 -5.83
CA ASP A 115 -11.95 10.50 -6.51
C ASP A 115 -10.58 10.66 -5.84
N GLU A 116 -10.56 10.60 -4.50
CA GLU A 116 -9.36 10.73 -3.71
C GLU A 116 -8.40 9.54 -3.90
N VAL A 117 -8.93 8.31 -3.91
CA VAL A 117 -8.10 7.12 -4.19
C VAL A 117 -7.45 7.25 -5.58
N VAL A 118 -8.22 7.63 -6.61
CA VAL A 118 -7.67 7.85 -7.96
C VAL A 118 -6.58 8.92 -7.94
N ARG A 119 -6.86 10.07 -7.31
CA ARG A 119 -5.92 11.18 -7.20
C ARG A 119 -4.59 10.71 -6.60
N ARG A 120 -4.63 9.99 -5.48
CA ARG A 120 -3.44 9.49 -4.78
C ARG A 120 -2.70 8.41 -5.55
N LEU A 121 -3.38 7.51 -6.26
CA LEU A 121 -2.73 6.55 -7.16
C LEU A 121 -1.94 7.26 -8.27
N PHE A 122 -2.40 8.44 -8.69
CA PHE A 122 -1.70 9.27 -9.68
C PHE A 122 -0.65 10.21 -9.08
N MET A 123 -0.52 10.31 -7.75
CA MET A 123 0.58 11.06 -7.14
C MET A 123 1.89 10.27 -7.17
N ASP A 124 3.03 10.95 -7.11
CA ASP A 124 4.36 10.31 -7.07
C ASP A 124 4.85 10.13 -5.63
N TYR A 125 3.95 9.68 -4.75
CA TYR A 125 4.25 9.45 -3.35
C TYR A 125 3.96 8.00 -2.94
N THR A 126 5.01 7.19 -3.04
CA THR A 126 4.97 5.73 -2.87
C THR A 126 4.36 5.25 -1.54
N PRO A 127 4.63 5.88 -0.37
CA PRO A 127 4.02 5.45 0.89
C PRO A 127 2.49 5.46 0.86
N THR A 128 1.88 6.54 0.34
CA THR A 128 0.42 6.61 0.19
C THR A 128 -0.09 5.56 -0.79
N ILE A 129 0.57 5.35 -1.93
CA ILE A 129 0.13 4.32 -2.89
C ILE A 129 0.12 2.93 -2.23
N VAL A 130 1.21 2.58 -1.52
CA VAL A 130 1.30 1.29 -0.80
C VAL A 130 0.19 1.18 0.26
N TYR A 131 -0.10 2.25 1.00
CA TYR A 131 -1.21 2.30 1.95
C TYR A 131 -2.56 1.97 1.28
N LEU A 132 -2.90 2.65 0.18
CA LEU A 132 -4.17 2.41 -0.52
C LEU A 132 -4.33 0.96 -0.98
N LEU A 133 -3.25 0.37 -1.47
CA LEU A 133 -3.24 -1.01 -1.94
C LEU A 133 -3.37 -2.01 -0.78
N LYS A 134 -2.67 -1.78 0.33
CA LYS A 134 -2.79 -2.63 1.54
C LYS A 134 -4.21 -2.63 2.12
N HIS A 135 -4.94 -1.52 1.99
CA HIS A 135 -6.31 -1.37 2.45
C HIS A 135 -7.36 -1.82 1.41
N GLU A 136 -6.96 -2.43 0.30
CA GLU A 136 -7.86 -2.98 -0.72
C GLU A 136 -8.83 -1.96 -1.34
N TYR A 137 -8.45 -0.68 -1.37
CA TYR A 137 -9.29 0.38 -1.94
C TYR A 137 -9.44 0.29 -3.47
N LEU A 138 -8.70 -0.59 -4.15
CA LEU A 138 -8.96 -0.91 -5.56
C LEU A 138 -10.32 -1.61 -5.75
N SER A 139 -10.89 -2.21 -4.71
CA SER A 139 -12.22 -2.84 -4.74
C SER A 139 -13.37 -1.84 -4.99
N LEU A 140 -13.11 -0.53 -4.85
CA LEU A 140 -14.07 0.54 -5.15
C LEU A 140 -14.35 0.73 -6.64
N PHE A 141 -13.51 0.14 -7.49
CA PHE A 141 -13.52 0.35 -8.94
C PHE A 141 -14.00 -0.90 -9.68
N THR A 142 -14.71 -0.65 -10.77
CA THR A 142 -15.01 -1.66 -11.79
C THR A 142 -13.75 -2.08 -12.53
N ASP A 143 -13.79 -3.20 -13.25
CA ASP A 143 -12.63 -3.66 -14.02
C ASP A 143 -12.27 -2.64 -15.12
N GLU A 144 -13.26 -2.04 -15.78
CA GLU A 144 -13.04 -1.00 -16.81
C GLU A 144 -12.37 0.26 -16.22
N GLU A 145 -12.79 0.68 -15.02
CA GLU A 145 -12.17 1.83 -14.35
C GLU A 145 -10.73 1.52 -13.93
N LEU A 146 -10.45 0.32 -13.41
CA LEU A 146 -9.10 -0.10 -13.05
C LEU A 146 -8.18 -0.19 -14.26
N GLU A 147 -8.68 -0.67 -15.40
CA GLU A 147 -7.92 -0.69 -16.65
C GLU A 147 -7.52 0.73 -17.08
N LEU A 148 -8.44 1.70 -17.01
CA LEU A 148 -8.15 3.10 -17.32
C LEU A 148 -7.13 3.70 -16.34
N ILE A 149 -7.29 3.47 -15.04
CA ILE A 149 -6.33 3.91 -14.02
C ILE A 149 -4.94 3.32 -14.28
N MET A 150 -4.87 2.03 -14.56
CA MET A 150 -3.62 1.34 -14.85
C MET A 150 -2.94 1.89 -16.11
N LEU A 151 -3.72 2.19 -17.15
CA LEU A 151 -3.19 2.78 -18.39
C LEU A 151 -2.53 4.14 -18.13
N GLU A 152 -3.14 4.99 -17.30
CA GLU A 152 -2.56 6.28 -16.92
C GLU A 152 -1.33 6.12 -16.02
N VAL A 153 -1.40 5.25 -15.01
CA VAL A 153 -0.27 4.93 -14.12
C VAL A 153 0.96 4.46 -14.90
N LYS A 154 0.77 3.61 -15.91
CA LYS A 154 1.86 3.07 -16.74
C LYS A 154 2.61 4.12 -17.56
N LYS A 155 2.06 5.33 -17.73
CA LYS A 155 2.74 6.44 -18.42
C LYS A 155 3.81 7.11 -17.55
N LYS A 156 3.82 6.83 -16.25
CA LYS A 156 4.81 7.37 -15.32
C LYS A 156 6.21 6.85 -15.61
N ASN A 157 7.20 7.60 -15.12
CA ASN A 157 8.59 7.18 -15.20
C ASN A 157 8.82 5.88 -14.42
N TYR A 158 9.80 5.11 -14.84
CA TYR A 158 10.15 3.88 -14.15
C TYR A 158 11.12 4.16 -12.99
N ILE A 159 10.78 3.74 -11.78
CA ILE A 159 11.63 3.86 -10.58
C ILE A 159 11.62 2.53 -9.84
N CYS A 160 12.79 2.03 -9.47
CA CYS A 160 12.93 0.76 -8.75
C CYS A 160 13.55 1.02 -7.38
N ASP A 161 12.71 1.28 -6.39
CA ASP A 161 13.12 1.60 -5.02
C ASP A 161 12.95 0.39 -4.09
N LYS A 162 14.03 -0.01 -3.41
CA LYS A 162 13.99 -1.09 -2.43
C LYS A 162 13.06 -0.74 -1.25
N GLY A 163 12.91 0.54 -0.91
CA GLY A 163 12.05 1.00 0.19
C GLY A 163 10.59 0.52 0.07
N VAL A 164 10.11 0.23 -1.14
CA VAL A 164 8.79 -0.40 -1.36
C VAL A 164 8.70 -1.76 -0.67
N LEU A 165 9.75 -2.59 -0.73
CA LEU A 165 9.75 -3.88 -0.05
C LEU A 165 9.77 -3.71 1.47
N ASP A 166 10.46 -2.69 1.98
CA ASP A 166 10.45 -2.36 3.40
C ASP A 166 9.03 -1.95 3.84
N MET A 167 8.32 -1.13 3.05
CA MET A 167 6.93 -0.76 3.33
C MET A 167 5.96 -1.96 3.28
N LEU A 168 6.24 -2.95 2.42
CA LEU A 168 5.40 -4.15 2.27
C LEU A 168 5.65 -5.20 3.35
N PHE A 169 6.90 -5.38 3.77
CA PHE A 169 7.30 -6.48 4.66
C PHE A 169 7.65 -6.04 6.08
N ILE A 170 8.17 -4.84 6.28
CA ILE A 170 8.78 -4.41 7.55
C ILE A 170 7.84 -3.48 8.35
N ASN A 171 6.92 -2.76 7.71
CA ASN A 171 6.16 -1.71 8.41
C ASN A 171 5.30 -2.21 9.60
N ASP A 172 5.52 -1.54 10.73
CA ASP A 172 5.10 -1.85 12.11
C ASP A 172 3.60 -1.70 12.43
N ASP A 173 2.73 -1.64 11.43
CA ASP A 173 1.28 -1.56 11.65
C ASP A 173 0.69 -2.94 11.99
N PHE A 174 1.00 -3.40 13.21
CA PHE A 174 0.21 -4.29 14.08
C PHE A 174 -0.19 -5.71 13.63
N ASP A 175 0.34 -6.28 12.54
CA ASP A 175 0.12 -7.71 12.22
C ASP A 175 1.42 -8.53 12.28
N GLU A 176 1.39 -9.69 12.96
CA GLU A 176 2.49 -10.68 12.96
C GLU A 176 2.70 -11.30 11.56
N ASP A 177 1.64 -11.28 10.74
CA ASP A 177 1.67 -11.68 9.33
C ASP A 177 1.72 -10.43 8.44
N PRO A 178 2.56 -10.41 7.39
CA PRO A 178 2.62 -9.25 6.51
C PRO A 178 1.23 -9.03 5.89
N PRO A 179 0.68 -7.80 5.86
CA PRO A 179 -0.66 -7.49 5.33
C PRO A 179 -0.89 -8.02 3.91
N ILE A 180 0.22 -8.27 3.22
CA ILE A 180 0.29 -8.76 1.87
C ILE A 180 -0.22 -10.21 1.68
N ASP A 181 -0.41 -10.98 2.75
CA ASP A 181 -1.11 -12.28 2.71
C ASP A 181 -2.60 -12.15 2.38
N ARG A 182 -3.15 -10.94 2.55
CA ARG A 182 -4.55 -10.60 2.29
C ARG A 182 -4.78 -9.95 0.92
N LEU A 183 -3.71 -9.72 0.13
CA LEU A 183 -3.88 -9.08 -1.18
C LEU A 183 -4.76 -9.93 -2.09
N ASN A 184 -5.77 -9.31 -2.70
CA ASN A 184 -6.47 -9.92 -3.81
C ASN A 184 -5.66 -9.80 -5.12
N LEU A 185 -6.09 -10.55 -6.13
CA LEU A 185 -5.42 -10.60 -7.43
C LEU A 185 -5.28 -9.22 -8.09
N ARG A 186 -6.31 -8.36 -8.00
CA ARG A 186 -6.28 -7.03 -8.62
C ARG A 186 -5.17 -6.18 -8.02
N THR A 187 -5.06 -6.20 -6.69
CA THR A 187 -4.03 -5.49 -5.95
C THR A 187 -2.63 -6.05 -6.25
N MET A 188 -2.48 -7.38 -6.34
CA MET A 188 -1.23 -8.00 -6.77
C MET A 188 -0.80 -7.57 -8.18
N ILE A 189 -1.71 -7.59 -9.15
CA ILE A 189 -1.45 -7.15 -10.53
C ILE A 189 -1.02 -5.68 -10.51
N PHE A 190 -1.68 -4.84 -9.71
CA PHE A 190 -1.33 -3.43 -9.60
C PHE A 190 0.10 -3.23 -9.07
N PHE A 191 0.49 -3.95 -8.01
CA PHE A 191 1.86 -3.92 -7.49
C PHE A 191 2.92 -4.33 -8.54
N ILE A 192 2.59 -5.29 -9.39
CA ILE A 192 3.47 -5.82 -10.43
C ILE A 192 3.60 -4.85 -11.61
N GLU A 193 2.51 -4.21 -12.00
CA GLU A 193 2.43 -3.36 -13.19
C GLU A 193 2.80 -1.89 -12.93
N HIS A 194 2.65 -1.41 -11.69
CA HIS A 194 2.92 -0.01 -11.37
C HIS A 194 4.43 0.33 -11.52
N PRO A 195 4.82 1.33 -12.34
CA PRO A 195 6.22 1.62 -12.67
C PRO A 195 7.13 1.95 -11.47
N HIS A 196 6.60 2.55 -10.41
CA HIS A 196 7.36 2.86 -9.18
C HIS A 196 7.36 1.72 -8.14
N LEU A 197 6.44 0.75 -8.27
CA LEU A 197 6.36 -0.37 -7.33
C LEU A 197 7.07 -1.58 -7.93
N ASN A 198 6.61 -2.05 -9.09
CA ASN A 198 7.15 -3.20 -9.83
C ASN A 198 7.63 -4.33 -8.91
N LEU A 199 6.70 -4.83 -8.09
CA LEU A 199 6.98 -5.79 -7.02
C LEU A 199 7.76 -7.00 -7.52
N PHE A 200 7.44 -7.49 -8.72
CA PHE A 200 8.13 -8.64 -9.29
C PHE A 200 9.62 -8.35 -9.55
N GLU A 201 9.97 -7.18 -10.12
CA GLU A 201 11.37 -6.81 -10.31
C GLU A 201 12.10 -6.54 -8.99
N LEU A 202 11.42 -5.95 -8.02
CA LEU A 202 11.98 -5.74 -6.68
C LEU A 202 12.31 -7.06 -5.98
N LEU A 203 11.41 -8.04 -6.05
CA LEU A 203 11.66 -9.37 -5.50
C LEU A 203 12.86 -10.03 -6.19
N ILE A 204 13.00 -9.90 -7.51
CA ILE A 204 14.21 -10.41 -8.19
C ILE A 204 15.47 -9.75 -7.66
N LYS A 205 15.49 -8.42 -7.50
CA LYS A 205 16.71 -7.71 -7.13
C LYS A 205 17.07 -7.87 -5.66
N TYR A 206 16.08 -7.92 -4.77
CA TYR A 206 16.29 -7.70 -3.34
C TYR A 206 15.70 -8.78 -2.43
N ALA A 207 14.99 -9.79 -2.96
CA ALA A 207 14.29 -10.78 -2.12
C ALA A 207 15.20 -11.55 -1.18
N ASP A 208 16.50 -11.72 -1.45
CA ASP A 208 17.39 -12.48 -0.54
C ASP A 208 17.37 -11.94 0.89
N SER A 209 17.22 -10.63 1.06
CA SER A 209 17.11 -9.98 2.38
C SER A 209 15.77 -10.20 3.08
N TYR A 210 14.72 -10.57 2.34
CA TYR A 210 13.37 -10.83 2.86
C TYR A 210 13.06 -12.33 2.94
N PHE A 211 13.75 -13.16 2.15
CA PHE A 211 13.38 -14.56 1.95
C PHE A 211 13.45 -15.38 3.24
N SER A 212 14.43 -15.12 4.12
CA SER A 212 14.52 -15.86 5.40
C SER A 212 13.25 -15.73 6.24
N ARG A 213 12.63 -14.54 6.26
CA ARG A 213 11.44 -14.24 7.05
C ARG A 213 10.14 -14.47 6.28
N TYR A 214 10.11 -14.18 4.98
CA TYR A 214 8.87 -14.12 4.18
C TYR A 214 8.80 -15.15 3.03
N HIS A 215 9.64 -16.20 3.02
CA HIS A 215 9.63 -17.20 1.94
C HIS A 215 8.26 -17.82 1.67
N HIS A 216 7.48 -18.11 2.72
CA HIS A 216 6.16 -18.74 2.59
C HIS A 216 5.22 -17.84 1.79
N TRP A 217 5.15 -16.56 2.15
CA TRP A 217 4.36 -15.57 1.43
C TRP A 217 4.81 -15.45 -0.03
N ILE A 218 6.11 -15.30 -0.27
CA ILE A 218 6.65 -15.17 -1.63
C ILE A 218 6.22 -16.34 -2.51
N ILE A 219 6.29 -17.57 -2.00
CA ILE A 219 5.86 -18.76 -2.74
C ILE A 219 4.35 -18.73 -2.99
N LYS A 220 3.55 -18.40 -1.97
CA LYS A 220 2.08 -18.33 -2.09
C LYS A 220 1.64 -17.25 -3.10
N PHE A 221 2.29 -16.09 -3.08
CA PHE A 221 2.09 -15.00 -4.04
C PHE A 221 2.36 -15.47 -5.48
N LEU A 222 3.51 -16.09 -5.72
CA LEU A 222 3.86 -16.60 -7.05
C LEU A 222 2.88 -17.68 -7.51
N ASP A 223 2.42 -18.55 -6.61
CA ASP A 223 1.45 -19.60 -6.92
C ASP A 223 0.10 -19.03 -7.29
N HIS A 224 -0.35 -18.03 -6.54
CA HIS A 224 -1.60 -17.35 -6.81
C HIS A 224 -1.53 -16.64 -8.16
N LEU A 225 -0.47 -15.87 -8.39
CA LEU A 225 -0.26 -15.16 -9.65
C LEU A 225 -0.20 -16.12 -10.85
N TYR A 226 0.56 -17.21 -10.75
CA TYR A 226 0.68 -18.19 -11.84
C TYR A 226 -0.66 -18.88 -12.15
N LYS A 227 -1.41 -19.29 -11.12
CA LYS A 227 -2.71 -19.96 -11.31
C LYS A 227 -3.79 -19.01 -11.84
N SER A 228 -3.77 -17.77 -11.40
CA SER A 228 -4.82 -16.80 -11.70
C SER A 228 -4.54 -15.96 -12.94
N CYS A 229 -3.28 -15.73 -13.29
CA CYS A 229 -2.87 -14.92 -14.44
C CYS A 229 -1.54 -15.44 -15.04
N PRO A 230 -1.54 -16.63 -15.68
CA PRO A 230 -0.33 -17.24 -16.22
C PRO A 230 0.32 -16.41 -17.32
N GLU A 231 -0.45 -15.72 -18.16
CA GLU A 231 0.06 -14.86 -19.23
C GLU A 231 0.90 -13.71 -18.68
N LEU A 232 0.40 -13.00 -17.67
CA LEU A 232 1.15 -11.94 -16.98
C LEU A 232 2.43 -12.49 -16.35
N PHE A 233 2.35 -13.66 -15.72
CA PHE A 233 3.52 -14.31 -15.14
C PHE A 233 4.59 -14.61 -16.21
N GLU A 234 4.20 -15.22 -17.32
CA GLU A 234 5.09 -15.53 -18.44
C GLU A 234 5.67 -14.27 -19.08
N ASP A 235 4.87 -13.23 -19.28
CA ASP A 235 5.32 -11.95 -19.82
C ASP A 235 6.40 -11.31 -18.95
N LYS A 236 6.21 -11.34 -17.63
CA LYS A 236 7.21 -10.86 -16.67
C LYS A 236 8.48 -11.69 -16.75
N ILE A 237 8.37 -13.01 -16.72
CA ILE A 237 9.52 -13.91 -16.89
C ILE A 237 10.30 -13.60 -18.18
N ASN A 238 9.60 -13.47 -19.31
CA ASN A 238 10.18 -13.16 -20.60
C ASN A 238 10.84 -11.77 -20.62
N LEU A 239 10.23 -10.76 -19.99
CA LEU A 239 10.82 -9.44 -19.85
C LEU A 239 12.14 -9.48 -19.07
N PHE A 240 12.22 -10.29 -18.00
CA PHE A 240 13.46 -10.43 -17.24
C PHE A 240 14.55 -11.14 -18.03
N LEU A 241 14.20 -12.20 -18.77
CA LEU A 241 15.13 -12.87 -19.68
C LEU A 241 15.71 -11.87 -20.70
N LYS A 242 14.87 -11.02 -21.29
CA LYS A 242 15.29 -9.96 -22.21
C LYS A 242 16.19 -8.91 -21.55
N LYS A 243 15.97 -8.59 -20.28
CA LYS A 243 16.83 -7.69 -19.48
C LYS A 243 18.16 -8.34 -19.05
N GLY A 244 18.43 -9.58 -19.45
CA GLY A 244 19.68 -10.28 -19.15
C GLY A 244 19.71 -10.97 -17.79
N TYR A 245 18.57 -11.04 -17.08
CA TYR A 245 18.49 -11.86 -15.88
C TYR A 245 18.53 -13.34 -16.27
N SER A 246 19.47 -14.07 -15.70
CA SER A 246 19.62 -15.49 -15.97
C SER A 246 18.59 -16.29 -15.15
N LEU A 247 17.51 -16.72 -15.79
CA LEU A 247 16.74 -17.89 -15.36
C LEU A 247 17.28 -19.18 -15.97
N LEU A 248 18.54 -19.17 -16.48
CA LEU A 248 19.13 -20.35 -17.08
C LEU A 248 19.01 -21.54 -16.12
N PRO A 249 18.77 -22.75 -16.67
CA PRO A 249 18.81 -23.95 -15.87
C PRO A 249 20.08 -23.96 -15.03
N PRO A 250 19.97 -24.16 -13.70
CA PRO A 250 21.13 -24.32 -12.86
C PRO A 250 22.01 -25.39 -13.49
N ARG A 251 23.32 -25.16 -13.51
CA ARG A 251 24.23 -26.06 -14.23
C ARG A 251 24.12 -27.45 -13.61
N ARG A 252 23.79 -28.46 -14.42
CA ARG A 252 23.82 -29.85 -13.93
C ARG A 252 25.26 -30.21 -13.60
N ILE A 253 25.52 -30.43 -12.32
CA ILE A 253 26.85 -30.76 -11.79
C ILE A 253 27.00 -32.25 -11.48
N GLY A 254 25.90 -33.03 -11.54
CA GLY A 254 25.98 -34.48 -11.42
C GLY A 254 24.62 -35.16 -11.23
N LYS A 255 24.66 -36.37 -10.66
CA LYS A 255 23.51 -37.10 -10.12
C LYS A 255 23.87 -37.57 -8.70
N LYS A 256 22.93 -37.43 -7.76
CA LYS A 256 23.00 -38.07 -6.45
C LYS A 256 22.89 -39.59 -6.60
N GLU A 257 23.35 -40.34 -5.61
CA GLU A 257 23.19 -41.81 -5.54
C GLU A 257 21.72 -42.24 -5.63
N SER A 258 20.80 -41.39 -5.19
CA SER A 258 19.34 -41.57 -5.35
C SER A 258 18.82 -41.39 -6.78
N GLY A 259 19.68 -41.12 -7.75
CA GLY A 259 19.31 -40.87 -9.15
C GLY A 259 18.84 -39.45 -9.46
N MET A 260 18.63 -38.59 -8.45
CA MET A 260 18.24 -37.19 -8.63
C MET A 260 19.39 -36.36 -9.23
N ASN A 261 19.07 -35.52 -10.23
CA ASN A 261 20.05 -34.60 -10.81
C ASN A 261 20.50 -33.56 -9.77
N LEU A 262 21.82 -33.32 -9.69
CA LEU A 262 22.41 -32.29 -8.86
C LEU A 262 22.61 -31.03 -9.72
N PHE A 263 22.18 -29.89 -9.19
CA PHE A 263 22.14 -28.61 -9.88
C PHE A 263 22.89 -27.55 -9.09
N ASP A 264 23.70 -26.74 -9.78
CA ASP A 264 24.44 -25.61 -9.21
C ASP A 264 23.60 -24.34 -9.31
N PHE A 265 23.12 -23.87 -8.17
CA PHE A 265 22.33 -22.64 -8.04
C PHE A 265 23.17 -21.45 -7.53
N SER A 266 24.50 -21.57 -7.43
CA SER A 266 25.37 -20.56 -6.79
C SER A 266 25.30 -19.15 -7.42
N LYS A 267 24.80 -19.04 -8.64
CA LYS A 267 24.61 -17.77 -9.38
C LYS A 267 23.18 -17.23 -9.35
N MET A 268 22.27 -17.90 -8.65
CA MET A 268 20.85 -17.55 -8.60
C MET A 268 20.50 -17.10 -7.18
N ASN A 269 19.76 -15.99 -7.06
CA ASN A 269 19.16 -15.63 -5.77
C ASN A 269 17.99 -16.58 -5.44
N LYS A 270 17.57 -16.62 -4.17
CA LYS A 270 16.56 -17.56 -3.68
C LYS A 270 15.23 -17.42 -4.43
N PHE A 271 14.84 -16.19 -4.76
CA PHE A 271 13.63 -15.92 -5.52
C PHE A 271 13.70 -16.49 -6.95
N THR A 272 14.81 -16.30 -7.64
CA THR A 272 15.07 -16.83 -8.99
C THR A 272 15.05 -18.37 -8.97
N ILE A 273 15.57 -19.01 -7.93
CA ILE A 273 15.50 -20.46 -7.75
C ILE A 273 14.03 -20.92 -7.64
N VAL A 274 13.21 -20.24 -6.83
CA VAL A 274 11.78 -20.54 -6.70
C VAL A 274 11.05 -20.35 -8.01
N LEU A 275 11.24 -19.20 -8.68
CA LEU A 275 10.65 -18.90 -9.97
C LEU A 275 10.99 -19.97 -11.00
N TYR A 276 12.27 -20.30 -11.14
CA TYR A 276 12.75 -21.32 -12.07
C TYR A 276 12.16 -22.70 -11.77
N THR A 277 12.12 -23.09 -10.49
CA THR A 277 11.58 -24.40 -10.07
C THR A 277 10.09 -24.51 -10.37
N ARG A 278 9.33 -23.41 -10.20
CA ARG A 278 7.91 -23.33 -10.54
C ARG A 278 7.69 -23.38 -12.05
N TYR A 279 8.36 -22.49 -12.78
CA TYR A 279 8.26 -22.39 -14.23
C TYR A 279 8.55 -23.74 -14.93
N LEU A 280 9.61 -24.44 -14.52
CA LEU A 280 9.94 -25.75 -15.09
C LEU A 280 9.05 -26.91 -14.65
N ARG A 281 8.49 -26.85 -13.44
CA ARG A 281 7.62 -27.93 -12.94
C ARG A 281 6.36 -28.02 -13.78
N ASP A 282 5.87 -26.92 -14.32
CA ASP A 282 4.58 -26.90 -15.00
C ASP A 282 4.73 -26.89 -16.53
N MET A 283 5.81 -26.33 -17.10
CA MET A 283 6.13 -26.38 -18.53
C MET A 283 6.61 -27.75 -19.05
N LYS A 284 6.97 -28.69 -18.17
CA LYS A 284 7.48 -30.03 -18.56
C LYS A 284 6.46 -31.16 -18.44
N PHE A 285 5.19 -30.86 -18.17
CA PHE A 285 4.11 -31.86 -18.10
C PHE A 285 2.93 -31.59 -19.05
N ASN A 286 3.08 -30.69 -20.01
CA ASN A 286 2.21 -30.61 -21.19
C ASN A 286 2.94 -31.13 -22.44
#